data_AF-A0A9W8ID34-F1
#
_entry.id   AF-A0A9W8ID34-F1
#
_cell.length_a   1.000
_cell.length_b   1.000
_cell.length_c   1.000
_cell.angle_alpha   90.00
_cell.angle_beta   90.00
_cell.angle_gamma   90.00
#
_symmetry.space_group_name_H-M   'P 1'
#
loop_
_entity.id
_entity.type
_entity.pdbx_description
1 polymer ?
#
loop_
_entity_poly.entity_id
_entity_poly.type
_entity_poly.pdbx_seq_one_letter_code
_entity_poly.pdbx_strand_id
1 'polypeptide(L)'
;MRTVYTAVVFLLLCISAAAAATEALVPAATEKFEVFHNEAADFVQRGELQIFDDGTGQYQPIGLQEPMRLADSDSIAHDDSKYTVVIRSLNNSAQFVASIKKCRLNSDQKIEETFVIHAFENGNVFHIDYDAGSSTNCQNDRTETKPVTLTRVLLKQRALGPVPKLNAAPAIDMSTGREKQPEPPKSFLAKYWYYIVPIVLLLMLGGEEPQQEGNTRRQ
;
A
#
# COMPACT_ATOMS: atom_id res chain seq x y z
N MET A 1 11.74 5.61 76.80
CA MET A 1 12.39 5.56 75.47
C MET A 1 12.06 4.24 74.74
N ARG A 2 10.79 3.96 74.45
CA ARG A 2 10.36 2.74 73.73
C ARG A 2 9.24 3.00 72.72
N THR A 3 8.98 4.27 72.38
CA THR A 3 7.76 4.69 71.69
C THR A 3 8.01 5.46 70.39
N VAL A 4 9.25 5.51 69.90
CA VAL A 4 9.62 6.30 68.70
C VAL A 4 10.03 5.43 67.50
N TYR A 5 10.31 4.14 67.70
CA TYR A 5 10.82 3.26 66.63
C TYR A 5 9.75 2.55 65.78
N THR A 6 8.48 2.60 66.18
CA THR A 6 7.39 1.91 65.46
C THR A 6 6.74 2.74 64.36
N ALA A 7 7.07 4.03 64.23
CA ALA A 7 6.47 4.91 63.23
C ALA A 7 7.27 5.04 61.92
N VAL A 8 8.54 4.63 61.88
CA VAL A 8 9.41 4.81 60.70
C VAL A 8 9.46 3.56 59.81
N VAL A 9 9.07 2.39 60.32
CA VAL A 9 9.10 1.13 59.56
C VAL A 9 7.84 0.91 58.70
N PHE A 10 6.77 1.66 58.93
CA PHE A 10 5.50 1.51 58.19
C PHE A 10 5.38 2.39 56.94
N LEU A 11 6.37 3.24 56.64
CA LEU A 11 6.33 4.16 55.48
C LEU A 11 7.29 3.76 54.35
N LEU A 12 7.61 2.47 54.25
CA LEU A 12 8.55 1.91 53.26
C LEU A 12 8.03 0.64 52.55
N LEU A 13 6.71 0.45 52.54
CA LEU A 13 6.04 -0.56 51.71
C LEU A 13 4.93 0.11 50.91
N CYS A 14 4.83 -0.26 49.63
CA CYS A 14 3.85 0.19 48.62
C CYS A 14 4.29 1.34 47.70
N ILE A 15 5.49 1.23 47.11
CA ILE A 15 5.65 1.63 45.70
C ILE A 15 5.99 0.37 44.91
N SER A 16 5.05 -0.57 44.84
CA SER A 16 5.03 -1.56 43.77
C SER A 16 4.54 -0.84 42.52
N ALA A 17 5.48 -0.33 41.73
CA ALA A 17 5.21 0.08 40.36
C ALA A 17 4.69 -1.16 39.61
N ALA A 18 3.37 -1.24 39.44
CA ALA A 18 2.76 -2.12 38.47
C ALA A 18 3.23 -1.63 37.10
N ALA A 19 4.34 -2.17 36.62
CA ALA A 19 4.66 -2.17 35.21
C ALA A 19 3.56 -3.00 34.54
N ALA A 20 2.50 -2.32 34.12
CA ALA A 20 1.55 -2.88 33.19
C ALA A 20 2.36 -3.23 31.95
N ALA A 21 2.70 -4.52 31.81
CA ALA A 21 3.14 -5.08 30.56
C ALA A 21 2.04 -4.75 29.56
N THR A 22 2.30 -3.74 28.73
CA THR A 22 1.46 -3.45 27.58
C THR A 22 1.72 -4.65 26.68
N GLU A 23 0.87 -5.68 26.78
CA GLU A 23 0.83 -6.73 25.78
C GLU A 23 0.62 -6.02 24.46
N ALA A 24 1.68 -5.94 23.65
CA ALA A 24 1.57 -5.44 22.30
C ALA A 24 0.50 -6.30 21.65
N LEU A 25 -0.62 -5.65 21.28
CA LEU A 25 -1.73 -6.30 20.60
C LEU A 25 -1.13 -6.98 19.36
N VAL A 26 -0.94 -8.29 19.41
CA VAL A 26 -0.44 -9.03 18.25
C VAL A 26 -1.51 -8.85 17.17
N PRO A 27 -1.16 -8.23 16.02
CA PRO A 27 -2.15 -8.01 14.98
C PRO A 27 -2.75 -9.36 14.60
N ALA A 28 -4.08 -9.42 14.52
CA ALA A 28 -4.74 -10.64 14.08
C ALA A 28 -4.36 -10.90 12.62
N ALA A 29 -4.01 -12.14 12.30
CA ALA A 29 -3.76 -12.52 10.92
C ALA A 29 -5.09 -12.61 10.15
N THR A 30 -5.23 -11.81 9.11
CA THR A 30 -6.39 -11.77 8.19
C THR A 30 -6.47 -13.04 7.36
N GLU A 31 -5.32 -13.52 6.86
CA GLU A 31 -5.23 -14.72 6.05
C GLU A 31 -4.00 -15.55 6.42
N LYS A 32 -4.17 -16.87 6.48
CA LYS A 32 -3.11 -17.82 6.79
C LYS A 32 -2.98 -18.86 5.68
N PHE A 33 -1.75 -19.19 5.36
CA PHE A 33 -1.42 -20.14 4.32
C PHE A 33 -0.39 -21.16 4.80
N GLU A 34 -0.53 -22.39 4.33
CA GLU A 34 0.51 -23.41 4.40
C GLU A 34 1.35 -23.35 3.13
N VAL A 35 2.67 -23.36 3.31
CA VAL A 35 3.63 -23.34 2.20
C VAL A 35 4.27 -24.72 2.08
N PHE A 36 4.11 -25.34 0.93
CA PHE A 36 4.71 -26.61 0.54
C PHE A 36 5.71 -26.39 -0.58
N HIS A 37 6.70 -27.27 -0.69
CA HIS A 37 7.60 -27.30 -1.83
C HIS A 37 7.88 -28.72 -2.29
N ASN A 38 8.28 -28.88 -3.55
CA ASN A 38 8.67 -30.18 -4.06
C ASN A 38 10.09 -30.54 -3.61
N GLU A 39 10.20 -31.56 -2.76
CA GLU A 39 11.43 -32.20 -2.40
C GLU A 39 11.48 -33.57 -3.10
N ALA A 40 12.44 -33.74 -4.01
CA ALA A 40 12.50 -34.89 -4.90
C ALA A 40 11.17 -35.12 -5.67
N ALA A 41 10.37 -36.10 -5.25
CA ALA A 41 9.09 -36.46 -5.87
C ALA A 41 7.85 -36.03 -5.06
N ASP A 42 8.02 -35.62 -3.81
CA ASP A 42 6.92 -35.37 -2.87
C ASP A 42 6.84 -33.88 -2.51
N PHE A 43 5.62 -33.44 -2.14
CA PHE A 43 5.42 -32.11 -1.59
C PHE A 43 5.47 -32.17 -0.06
N VAL A 44 6.45 -31.48 0.51
CA VAL A 44 6.62 -31.38 1.96
C VAL A 44 6.30 -29.96 2.42
N GLN A 45 5.76 -29.82 3.63
CA GLN A 45 5.45 -28.51 4.19
C GLN A 45 6.73 -27.85 4.70
N ARG A 46 6.99 -26.60 4.30
CA ARG A 46 8.21 -25.85 4.65
C ARG A 46 7.96 -24.68 5.60
N GLY A 47 6.71 -24.25 5.74
CA GLY A 47 6.36 -23.14 6.60
C GLY A 47 4.92 -22.69 6.47
N GLU A 48 4.63 -21.60 7.17
CA GLU A 48 3.35 -20.91 7.14
C GLU A 48 3.57 -19.45 6.74
N LEU A 49 2.62 -18.90 5.99
CA LEU A 49 2.59 -17.50 5.64
C LEU A 49 1.36 -16.87 6.27
N GLN A 50 1.52 -15.70 6.88
CA GLN A 50 0.44 -14.96 7.52
C GLN A 50 0.41 -13.53 6.98
N ILE A 51 -0.78 -13.06 6.61
CA ILE A 51 -1.04 -11.67 6.25
C ILE A 51 -1.81 -11.04 7.41
N PHE A 52 -1.41 -9.84 7.79
CA PHE A 52 -1.98 -9.09 8.91
C PHE A 52 -2.81 -7.91 8.40
N ASP A 53 -3.73 -7.44 9.25
CA ASP A 53 -4.63 -6.31 8.92
C ASP A 53 -3.88 -4.99 8.66
N ASP A 54 -2.65 -4.87 9.14
CA ASP A 54 -1.77 -3.71 8.92
C ASP A 54 -1.12 -3.70 7.52
N GLY A 55 -1.44 -4.68 6.68
CA GLY A 55 -0.89 -4.83 5.34
C GLY A 55 0.52 -5.43 5.30
N THR A 56 1.01 -5.97 6.42
CA THR A 56 2.27 -6.71 6.46
C THR A 56 2.04 -8.21 6.25
N GLY A 57 3.08 -8.89 5.77
CA GLY A 57 3.12 -10.34 5.68
C GLY A 57 4.32 -10.88 6.43
N GLN A 58 4.16 -12.03 7.09
CA GLN A 58 5.26 -12.74 7.74
C GLN A 58 5.28 -14.19 7.29
N TYR A 59 6.50 -14.75 7.27
CA TYR A 59 6.74 -16.15 7.00
C TYR A 59 7.32 -16.81 8.25
N GLN A 60 6.73 -17.93 8.66
CA GLN A 60 7.19 -18.74 9.77
C GLN A 60 7.67 -20.10 9.23
N PRO A 61 8.97 -20.43 9.30
CA PRO A 61 9.45 -21.75 8.92
C PRO A 61 8.94 -22.82 9.89
N ILE A 62 8.68 -24.02 9.35
CA ILE A 62 8.42 -25.22 10.13
C ILE A 62 9.71 -26.05 10.17
N GLY A 63 10.15 -26.41 11.37
CA GLY A 63 11.39 -27.16 11.61
C GLY A 63 12.66 -26.31 11.56
N LEU A 64 13.80 -26.94 11.84
CA LEU A 64 15.08 -26.39 11.41
C LEU A 64 14.99 -26.40 9.88
N GLN A 65 15.03 -25.22 9.25
CA GLN A 65 15.39 -25.13 7.84
C GLN A 65 16.79 -25.72 7.74
N GLU A 66 16.89 -27.04 7.66
CA GLU A 66 17.99 -27.57 6.89
C GLU A 66 17.83 -26.84 5.55
N PRO A 67 18.84 -26.08 5.08
CA PRO A 67 18.92 -25.80 3.65
C PRO A 67 18.42 -27.05 2.98
N MET A 68 17.48 -26.93 2.04
CA MET A 68 17.17 -28.03 1.11
C MET A 68 18.47 -28.78 0.96
N ARG A 69 18.55 -30.00 1.51
CA ARG A 69 19.82 -30.71 1.66
C ARG A 69 20.11 -31.18 0.26
N LEU A 70 20.54 -30.20 -0.52
CA LEU A 70 20.85 -30.20 -1.91
C LEU A 70 22.18 -30.93 -1.89
N ALA A 71 22.06 -32.24 -1.68
CA ALA A 71 23.14 -33.12 -1.29
C ALA A 71 24.24 -33.18 -2.36
N ASP A 72 24.04 -32.47 -3.47
CA ASP A 72 24.99 -32.32 -4.55
C ASP A 72 24.74 -30.98 -5.26
N SER A 73 25.39 -29.89 -4.84
CA SER A 73 25.29 -28.56 -5.47
C SER A 73 25.57 -28.59 -6.98
N ASP A 74 26.43 -29.52 -7.41
CA ASP A 74 26.75 -29.79 -8.82
C ASP A 74 25.52 -30.28 -9.61
N SER A 75 24.63 -31.04 -8.97
CA SER A 75 23.39 -31.54 -9.60
C SER A 75 22.37 -30.42 -9.82
N ILE A 76 22.25 -29.45 -8.91
CA ILE A 76 21.25 -28.37 -9.00
C ILE A 76 21.60 -27.32 -10.03
N ALA A 77 22.89 -27.00 -10.16
CA ALA A 77 23.37 -26.05 -11.16
C ALA A 77 22.96 -26.48 -12.59
N HIS A 78 22.85 -27.79 -12.83
CA HIS A 78 22.52 -28.39 -14.12
C HIS A 78 21.12 -29.04 -14.14
N ASP A 79 20.34 -28.90 -13.06
CA ASP A 79 18.98 -29.44 -12.99
C ASP A 79 18.00 -28.47 -13.66
N ASP A 80 17.61 -28.83 -14.89
CA ASP A 80 16.58 -28.12 -15.66
C ASP A 80 15.15 -28.33 -15.11
N SER A 81 14.98 -29.17 -14.08
CA SER A 81 13.69 -29.34 -13.42
C SER A 81 13.29 -28.09 -12.64
N LYS A 82 12.00 -28.06 -12.28
CA LYS A 82 11.40 -26.91 -11.60
C LYS A 82 11.38 -27.15 -10.09
N TYR A 83 11.80 -26.13 -9.36
CA TYR A 83 11.40 -25.95 -7.98
C TYR A 83 10.01 -25.32 -7.97
N THR A 84 9.07 -25.96 -7.29
CA THR A 84 7.67 -25.59 -7.23
C THR A 84 7.28 -25.42 -5.77
N VAL A 85 6.73 -24.26 -5.49
CA VAL A 85 6.13 -23.92 -4.20
C VAL A 85 4.61 -23.92 -4.38
N VAL A 86 3.92 -24.61 -3.49
CA VAL A 86 2.46 -24.66 -3.42
C VAL A 86 2.05 -23.94 -2.15
N ILE A 87 1.23 -22.90 -2.28
CA ILE A 87 0.72 -22.13 -1.16
C ILE A 87 -0.78 -22.39 -1.06
N ARG A 88 -1.23 -22.97 0.06
CA ARG A 88 -2.62 -23.33 0.29
C ARG A 88 -3.23 -22.43 1.35
N SER A 89 -4.34 -21.77 1.05
CA SER A 89 -5.08 -20.98 2.03
C SER A 89 -5.78 -21.91 3.01
N LEU A 90 -5.63 -21.63 4.30
CA LEU A 90 -6.35 -22.33 5.38
C LEU A 90 -7.81 -21.86 5.48
N ASN A 91 -8.12 -20.68 4.94
CA ASN A 91 -9.42 -20.04 5.12
C ASN A 91 -10.41 -20.37 3.99
N ASN A 92 -9.96 -20.51 2.74
CA ASN A 92 -10.86 -20.53 1.58
C ASN A 92 -10.58 -21.62 0.52
N SER A 93 -9.84 -22.68 0.85
CA SER A 93 -9.44 -23.76 -0.09
C SER A 93 -8.71 -23.29 -1.35
N ALA A 94 -8.36 -22.00 -1.48
CA ALA A 94 -7.57 -21.51 -2.60
C ALA A 94 -6.16 -22.08 -2.54
N GLN A 95 -5.61 -22.36 -3.72
CA GLN A 95 -4.25 -22.86 -3.87
C GLN A 95 -3.55 -22.09 -4.98
N PHE A 96 -2.33 -21.64 -4.67
CA PHE A 96 -1.45 -20.94 -5.58
C PHE A 96 -0.21 -21.78 -5.83
N VAL A 97 0.30 -21.76 -7.06
CA VAL A 97 1.46 -22.53 -7.46
C VAL A 97 2.44 -21.61 -8.17
N ALA A 98 3.66 -21.55 -7.66
CA ALA A 98 4.75 -20.79 -8.25
C ALA A 98 5.92 -21.72 -8.52
N SER A 99 6.50 -21.64 -9.73
CA SER A 99 7.61 -22.50 -10.12
C SER A 99 8.75 -21.69 -10.74
N ILE A 100 9.98 -22.03 -10.34
CA ILE A 100 11.22 -21.50 -10.92
C ILE A 100 12.14 -22.67 -11.30
N LYS A 101 13.15 -22.44 -12.12
CA LYS A 101 14.17 -23.47 -12.38
C LYS A 101 14.95 -23.77 -11.10
N LYS A 102 15.28 -25.03 -10.79
CA LYS A 102 16.01 -25.38 -9.56
C LYS A 102 17.38 -24.75 -9.48
N CYS A 103 18.08 -24.59 -10.60
CA CYS A 103 19.36 -23.86 -10.66
C CYS A 103 19.29 -22.41 -10.11
N ARG A 104 18.10 -21.80 -10.03
CA ARG A 104 17.89 -20.51 -9.35
C ARG A 104 18.08 -20.55 -7.83
N LEU A 105 18.06 -21.76 -7.26
CA LEU A 105 18.32 -21.98 -5.86
C LEU A 105 19.82 -22.04 -5.56
N ASN A 106 20.66 -22.23 -6.58
CA ASN A 106 22.10 -22.31 -6.42
C ASN A 106 22.73 -20.91 -6.43
N SER A 107 23.32 -20.52 -5.30
CA SER A 107 24.11 -19.29 -5.14
C SER A 107 24.94 -19.37 -3.86
N ASP A 108 26.21 -18.97 -3.95
CA ASP A 108 27.16 -18.84 -2.83
C ASP A 108 26.83 -17.66 -1.89
N GLN A 109 25.97 -16.75 -2.33
CA GLN A 109 25.52 -15.57 -1.61
C GLN A 109 24.01 -15.60 -1.33
N LYS A 110 23.39 -16.78 -1.41
CA LYS A 110 21.96 -16.89 -1.11
C LYS A 110 21.71 -16.62 0.36
N ILE A 111 21.07 -15.49 0.62
CA ILE A 111 20.67 -15.05 1.96
C ILE A 111 19.15 -14.97 2.02
N GLU A 112 18.52 -14.46 0.95
CA GLU A 112 17.10 -14.17 0.96
C GLU A 112 16.33 -14.75 -0.22
N GLU A 113 15.08 -15.11 0.05
CA GLU A 113 14.04 -15.36 -0.95
C GLU A 113 12.84 -14.46 -0.64
N THR A 114 11.97 -14.24 -1.63
CA THR A 114 10.81 -13.35 -1.49
C THR A 114 9.54 -14.01 -2.03
N PHE A 115 8.48 -13.99 -1.22
CA PHE A 115 7.10 -14.17 -1.67
C PHE A 115 6.47 -12.81 -1.92
N VAL A 116 5.88 -12.62 -3.10
CA VAL A 116 5.11 -11.41 -3.41
C VAL A 116 3.65 -11.78 -3.51
N ILE A 117 2.85 -11.30 -2.58
CA ILE A 117 1.43 -11.58 -2.49
C ILE A 117 0.68 -10.43 -3.13
N HIS A 118 -0.18 -10.73 -4.10
CA HIS A 118 -1.05 -9.75 -4.71
C HIS A 118 -2.46 -9.93 -4.18
N ALA A 119 -2.96 -8.88 -3.53
CA ALA A 119 -4.26 -8.86 -2.89
C ALA A 119 -5.12 -7.69 -3.39
N PHE A 120 -6.44 -7.87 -3.28
CA PHE A 120 -7.42 -6.81 -3.44
C PHE A 120 -7.43 -5.90 -2.20
N GLU A 121 -8.11 -4.75 -2.30
CA GLU A 121 -8.26 -3.80 -1.17
C GLU A 121 -8.95 -4.42 0.04
N ASN A 122 -9.78 -5.45 -0.16
CA ASN A 122 -10.47 -6.17 0.91
C ASN A 122 -9.61 -7.27 1.57
N GLY A 123 -8.33 -7.39 1.20
CA GLY A 123 -7.41 -8.40 1.74
C GLY A 123 -7.44 -9.75 1.02
N ASN A 124 -8.36 -9.98 0.09
CA ASN A 124 -8.42 -11.26 -0.63
C ASN A 124 -7.22 -11.41 -1.57
N VAL A 125 -6.45 -12.48 -1.42
CA VAL A 125 -5.34 -12.82 -2.30
C VAL A 125 -5.84 -13.38 -3.62
N PHE A 126 -5.26 -12.92 -4.74
CA PHE A 126 -5.58 -13.42 -6.08
C PHE A 126 -4.37 -13.98 -6.83
N HIS A 127 -3.14 -13.67 -6.40
CA HIS A 127 -1.92 -14.19 -7.02
C HIS A 127 -0.75 -14.16 -6.03
N ILE A 128 0.19 -15.10 -6.18
CA ILE A 128 1.43 -15.13 -5.38
C ILE A 128 2.60 -15.44 -6.30
N ASP A 129 3.63 -14.58 -6.29
CA ASP A 129 4.92 -14.84 -6.94
C ASP A 129 5.94 -15.37 -5.92
N TYR A 130 6.86 -16.16 -6.43
CA TYR A 130 8.04 -16.63 -5.69
C TYR A 130 9.31 -16.23 -6.43
N ASP A 131 10.21 -15.55 -5.72
CA ASP A 131 11.55 -15.22 -6.18
C ASP A 131 12.59 -15.80 -5.22
N ALA A 132 13.46 -16.65 -5.74
CA ALA A 132 14.57 -17.22 -4.98
C ALA A 132 15.78 -16.28 -4.82
N GLY A 133 15.72 -15.05 -5.33
CA GLY A 133 16.82 -14.09 -5.26
C GLY A 133 17.86 -14.28 -6.37
N SER A 134 19.09 -13.80 -6.16
CA SER A 134 20.08 -13.67 -7.24
C SER A 134 20.71 -15.01 -7.69
N SER A 135 20.29 -15.46 -8.88
CA SER A 135 21.17 -15.99 -9.94
C SER A 135 20.53 -15.72 -11.30
N THR A 136 20.95 -14.63 -11.95
CA THR A 136 20.26 -14.06 -13.13
C THR A 136 20.28 -14.95 -14.36
N ASN A 137 21.20 -15.90 -14.42
CA ASN A 137 21.21 -16.96 -15.41
C ASN A 137 21.75 -18.18 -14.69
N CYS A 138 21.07 -19.31 -14.82
CA CYS A 138 21.63 -20.60 -14.40
C CYS A 138 22.91 -20.87 -15.21
N GLN A 139 23.99 -20.22 -14.80
CA GLN A 139 25.32 -20.46 -15.28
C GLN A 139 25.83 -21.68 -14.54
N ASN A 140 26.69 -22.44 -15.21
CA ASN A 140 27.32 -23.65 -14.68
C ASN A 140 28.37 -23.28 -13.61
N ASP A 141 28.02 -22.39 -12.69
CA ASP A 141 28.85 -22.00 -11.59
C ASP A 141 28.68 -23.05 -10.49
N ARG A 142 29.78 -23.73 -10.19
CA ARG A 142 29.85 -24.82 -9.21
C ARG A 142 30.00 -24.23 -7.81
N THR A 143 29.10 -23.32 -7.48
CA THR A 143 29.03 -22.72 -6.15
C THR A 143 28.33 -23.68 -5.21
N GLU A 144 28.85 -23.77 -3.99
CA GLU A 144 28.18 -24.49 -2.91
C GLU A 144 26.84 -23.81 -2.61
N THR A 145 25.76 -24.59 -2.61
CA THR A 145 24.44 -24.05 -2.34
C THR A 145 24.30 -23.75 -0.85
N LYS A 146 24.13 -22.46 -0.51
CA LYS A 146 23.87 -22.06 0.87
C LYS A 146 22.37 -22.05 1.21
N PRO A 147 22.01 -22.32 2.47
CA PRO A 147 20.62 -22.14 2.93
C PRO A 147 20.12 -20.74 2.71
N VAL A 148 18.84 -20.67 2.37
CA VAL A 148 18.07 -19.44 2.56
C VAL A 148 18.02 -19.19 4.07
N THR A 149 18.49 -18.02 4.51
CA THR A 149 18.47 -17.62 5.92
C THR A 149 17.34 -16.63 6.22
N LEU A 150 16.80 -15.98 5.19
CA LEU A 150 15.72 -15.01 5.29
C LEU A 150 14.65 -15.25 4.23
N THR A 151 13.40 -15.38 4.64
CA THR A 151 12.24 -15.40 3.73
C THR A 151 11.45 -14.11 3.95
N ARG A 152 11.41 -13.25 2.92
CA ARG A 152 10.62 -12.01 2.93
C ARG A 152 9.24 -12.24 2.34
N VAL A 153 8.27 -11.51 2.86
CA VAL A 153 6.92 -11.46 2.31
C VAL A 153 6.60 -10.01 1.97
N LEU A 154 6.25 -9.77 0.71
CA LEU A 154 5.86 -8.45 0.20
C LEU A 154 4.39 -8.48 -0.19
N LEU A 155 3.58 -7.63 0.42
CA LEU A 155 2.18 -7.45 0.02
C LEU A 155 2.09 -6.33 -1.03
N LYS A 156 1.48 -6.64 -2.18
CA LYS A 156 1.17 -5.69 -3.24
C LYS A 156 -0.34 -5.61 -3.42
N GLN A 157 -0.89 -4.43 -3.18
CA GLN A 157 -2.29 -4.17 -3.50
C GLN A 157 -2.45 -3.96 -5.00
N ARG A 158 -3.59 -4.38 -5.55
CA ARG A 158 -3.97 -4.06 -6.93
C ARG A 158 -3.97 -2.54 -7.13
N ALA A 159 -3.14 -2.05 -8.05
CA ALA A 159 -3.19 -0.68 -8.50
C ALA A 159 -4.19 -0.51 -9.65
N LEU A 160 -4.93 0.60 -9.66
CA LEU A 160 -5.69 1.01 -10.83
C LEU A 160 -4.72 1.42 -11.95
N GLY A 161 -4.99 0.92 -13.16
CA GLY A 161 -4.24 1.33 -14.35
C GLY A 161 -4.46 2.81 -14.68
N PRO A 162 -3.60 3.40 -15.53
CA PRO A 162 -3.76 4.77 -15.95
C PRO A 162 -5.10 4.95 -16.69
N VAL A 163 -5.94 5.86 -16.19
CA VAL A 163 -7.19 6.21 -16.85
C VAL A 163 -6.86 7.16 -18.01
N PRO A 164 -7.26 6.84 -19.26
CA PRO A 164 -6.99 7.71 -20.39
C PRO A 164 -7.69 9.05 -20.20
N LYS A 165 -6.95 10.15 -20.36
CA LYS A 165 -7.53 11.49 -20.43
C LYS A 165 -8.04 11.70 -21.85
N LEU A 166 -9.35 11.54 -22.03
CA LEU A 166 -10.00 11.92 -23.28
C LEU A 166 -10.09 13.45 -23.33
N ASN A 167 -9.73 14.03 -24.47
CA ASN A 167 -10.07 15.42 -24.74
C ASN A 167 -11.59 15.57 -24.75
N ALA A 168 -12.11 16.67 -24.21
CA ALA A 168 -13.52 16.98 -24.37
C ALA A 168 -13.85 17.02 -25.86
N ALA A 169 -14.95 16.36 -26.26
CA ALA A 169 -15.38 16.41 -27.64
C ALA A 169 -15.65 17.88 -28.04
N PRO A 170 -15.22 18.30 -29.24
CA PRO A 170 -15.52 19.65 -29.72
C PRO A 170 -17.04 19.83 -29.73
N ALA A 171 -17.52 20.97 -29.25
CA ALA A 171 -18.94 21.29 -29.32
C ALA A 171 -19.31 21.45 -30.80
N ILE A 172 -20.05 20.51 -31.38
CA ILE A 172 -20.50 20.58 -32.77
C ILE A 172 -21.78 21.43 -32.82
N ASP A 173 -21.84 22.38 -33.75
CA ASP A 173 -23.08 23.06 -34.08
C ASP A 173 -23.99 22.11 -34.88
N MET A 174 -25.17 21.80 -34.31
CA MET A 174 -26.15 20.87 -34.89
C MET A 174 -26.72 21.33 -36.25
N SER A 175 -26.63 22.63 -36.55
CA SER A 175 -27.15 23.18 -37.81
C SER A 175 -26.13 23.17 -38.95
N THR A 176 -24.84 23.32 -38.63
CA THR A 176 -23.77 23.45 -39.62
C THR A 176 -22.82 22.24 -39.68
N GLY A 177 -22.88 21.35 -38.68
CA GLY A 177 -22.00 20.18 -38.57
C GLY A 177 -20.53 20.52 -38.32
N ARG A 178 -20.23 21.80 -38.03
CA ARG A 178 -18.88 22.30 -37.78
C ARG A 178 -18.64 22.47 -36.29
N GLU A 179 -17.37 22.43 -35.91
CA GLU A 179 -16.95 22.77 -34.56
C GLU A 179 -17.34 24.22 -34.22
N LYS A 180 -18.09 24.38 -33.14
CA LYS A 180 -18.49 25.66 -32.59
C LYS A 180 -17.23 26.33 -32.05
N GLN A 181 -16.69 27.27 -32.81
CA GLN A 181 -15.62 28.12 -32.31
C GLN A 181 -16.10 28.85 -31.05
N PRO A 182 -15.28 28.92 -29.98
CA PRO A 182 -15.62 29.70 -28.82
C PRO A 182 -15.84 31.16 -29.24
N GLU A 183 -17.00 31.73 -28.88
CA GLU A 183 -17.26 33.15 -29.16
C GLU A 183 -16.17 34.00 -28.50
N PRO A 184 -15.61 35.00 -29.21
CA PRO A 184 -14.58 35.84 -28.63
C PRO A 184 -15.12 36.53 -27.37
N PRO A 185 -14.29 36.65 -26.30
CA PRO A 185 -14.73 37.27 -25.06
C PRO A 185 -15.17 38.71 -25.34
N LYS A 186 -16.45 39.02 -25.04
CA LYS A 186 -17.00 40.36 -25.23
C LYS A 186 -16.33 41.33 -24.24
N SER A 187 -15.96 42.52 -24.72
CA SER A 187 -15.37 43.56 -23.87
C SER A 187 -16.35 44.04 -22.80
N PHE A 188 -15.83 44.60 -21.70
CA PHE A 188 -16.64 45.12 -20.60
C PHE A 188 -17.71 46.11 -21.09
N LEU A 189 -17.32 47.08 -21.92
CA LEU A 189 -18.27 48.04 -22.50
C LEU A 189 -19.32 47.35 -23.38
N ALA A 190 -18.94 46.35 -24.19
CA ALA A 190 -19.90 45.60 -25.01
C ALA A 190 -20.93 44.82 -24.17
N LYS A 191 -20.56 44.40 -22.96
CA LYS A 191 -21.46 43.68 -22.05
C LYS A 191 -22.38 44.61 -21.25
N TYR A 192 -21.89 45.80 -20.88
CA TYR A 192 -22.55 46.66 -19.89
C TYR A 192 -23.02 48.02 -20.42
N TRP A 193 -22.91 48.30 -21.72
CA TRP A 193 -23.32 49.59 -22.30
C TRP A 193 -24.76 49.98 -21.92
N TYR A 194 -25.70 49.02 -21.92
CA TYR A 194 -27.10 49.28 -21.61
C TYR A 194 -27.36 49.65 -20.14
N TYR A 195 -26.42 49.37 -19.23
CA TYR A 195 -26.48 49.82 -17.84
C TYR A 195 -25.78 51.16 -17.65
N ILE A 196 -24.67 51.37 -18.36
CA ILE A 196 -23.89 52.61 -18.29
C ILE A 196 -24.73 53.79 -18.79
N VAL A 197 -25.42 53.62 -19.93
CA VAL A 197 -26.26 54.68 -20.54
C VAL A 197 -27.33 55.24 -19.58
N PRO A 198 -28.22 54.43 -18.96
CA PRO A 198 -29.24 54.95 -18.07
C PRO A 198 -28.67 55.57 -16.78
N ILE A 199 -27.56 55.06 -16.24
CA ILE A 199 -26.90 55.65 -15.05
C ILE A 199 -26.34 57.03 -15.38
N VAL A 200 -25.66 57.17 -16.51
CA VAL A 200 -25.11 58.47 -16.96
C VAL A 200 -26.23 59.47 -17.22
N LEU A 201 -27.34 59.03 -17.84
CA LEU A 201 -28.52 59.88 -18.01
C LEU A 201 -29.10 60.33 -16.66
N LEU A 202 -29.26 59.42 -15.71
CA LEU A 202 -29.79 59.76 -14.40
C LEU A 202 -28.89 60.72 -13.63
N LEU A 203 -27.56 60.61 -13.77
CA LEU A 203 -26.60 61.55 -13.20
C LEU A 203 -26.67 62.93 -13.85
N MET A 204 -26.95 63.02 -15.16
CA MET A 204 -27.12 64.31 -15.84
C MET A 204 -28.47 65.00 -15.55
N LEU A 205 -29.53 64.23 -15.27
CA LEU A 205 -30.84 64.78 -14.91
C LEU A 205 -31.05 65.00 -13.40
N GLY A 206 -30.31 64.30 -12.53
CA GLY A 206 -30.50 64.31 -11.08
C GLY A 206 -29.54 65.20 -10.28
N GLY A 207 -28.75 66.04 -10.95
CA GLY A 207 -27.77 66.93 -10.31
C GLY A 207 -28.33 68.27 -9.83
N GLU A 208 -29.42 68.29 -9.06
CA GLU A 208 -29.86 69.48 -8.32
C GLU A 208 -29.66 69.25 -6.82
N GLU A 209 -28.90 70.14 -6.16
CA GLU A 209 -28.56 70.06 -4.73
C GLU A 209 -29.80 70.19 -3.83
N PRO A 210 -29.89 69.46 -2.70
CA PRO A 210 -30.96 69.70 -1.74
C PRO A 210 -30.77 71.06 -1.04
N GLN A 211 -31.69 72.00 -1.26
CA GLN A 211 -31.82 73.23 -0.47
C GLN A 211 -32.02 72.88 1.02
N GLN A 212 -31.07 73.27 1.87
CA GLN A 212 -31.23 73.30 3.32
C GLN A 212 -32.15 74.46 3.71
N GLU A 213 -33.38 74.16 4.13
CA GLU A 213 -34.27 75.14 4.78
C GLU A 213 -34.53 74.69 6.24
N GLY A 214 -33.61 75.08 7.13
CA GLY A 214 -33.69 74.87 8.58
C GLY A 214 -34.29 76.08 9.28
N ASN A 215 -35.54 75.93 9.69
CA ASN A 215 -36.44 76.94 10.25
C ASN A 215 -35.97 77.60 11.57
N THR A 216 -36.23 78.90 11.59
CA THR A 216 -36.17 79.96 12.62
C THR A 216 -36.51 79.54 14.06
N ARG A 217 -35.59 79.88 14.99
CA ARG A 217 -35.80 79.87 16.45
C ARG A 217 -36.69 81.07 16.83
N ARG A 218 -37.86 80.84 17.47
CA ARG A 218 -38.61 81.87 18.21
C ARG A 218 -38.55 81.56 19.72
N GLN A 219 -38.34 82.65 20.45
CA GLN A 219 -38.48 82.96 21.88
C GLN A 219 -38.88 81.84 22.85
#